data_AF-A0A061N3B2-F1
#
_entry.id   AF-A0A061N3B2-F1
#
_cell.length_a   1.000
_cell.length_b   1.000
_cell.length_c   1.000
_cell.angle_alpha   90.00
_cell.angle_beta   90.00
_cell.angle_gamma   90.00
#
_symmetry.space_group_name_H-M   'P 1'
#
loop_
_entity.id
_entity.type
_entity.pdbx_description
1 polymer ?
#
loop_
_entity_poly.entity_id
_entity_poly.type
_entity_poly.pdbx_seq_one_letter_code
_entity_poly.pdbx_strand_id
1 'polypeptide(L)'
;MLAMRKNLGLFANLRPVKAYGPLLDSSPLKREVVEDVDVLIMRELTGGIYFGKHEREQVNGEWQALDTLTYSESEITRIAKKSIRSG
;
A
#
# COMPACT_ATOMS: atom_id res chain seq x y z
N MET A 1 -13.61 -6.00 3.86
CA MET A 1 -12.97 -4.66 3.90
C MET A 1 -12.44 -4.19 2.53
N LEU A 2 -11.77 -5.03 1.74
CA LEU A 2 -11.23 -4.68 0.41
C LEU A 2 -12.31 -4.22 -0.60
N ALA A 3 -13.44 -4.94 -0.67
CA ALA A 3 -14.56 -4.59 -1.56
C ALA A 3 -15.15 -3.19 -1.26
N MET A 4 -15.27 -2.80 0.01
CA MET A 4 -15.77 -1.48 0.39
C MET A 4 -14.84 -0.34 -0.06
N ARG A 5 -13.51 -0.55 -0.01
CA ARG A 5 -12.53 0.46 -0.45
C ARG A 5 -12.62 0.72 -1.95
N LYS A 6 -12.83 -0.34 -2.74
CA LYS A 6 -13.06 -0.24 -4.18
C LYS A 6 -14.39 0.45 -4.48
N ASN A 7 -15.46 0.08 -3.78
CA ASN A 7 -16.80 0.67 -3.99
C ASN A 7 -16.88 2.15 -3.63
N LEU A 8 -16.14 2.59 -2.62
CA LEU A 8 -16.11 4.00 -2.18
C LEU A 8 -15.06 4.83 -2.93
N GLY A 9 -14.32 4.25 -3.89
CA GLY A 9 -13.27 4.96 -4.63
C GLY A 9 -12.11 5.45 -3.77
N LEU A 10 -11.89 4.86 -2.59
CA LEU A 10 -10.86 5.26 -1.63
C LEU A 10 -9.49 4.71 -2.04
N PHE A 11 -8.94 5.24 -3.15
CA PHE A 11 -7.70 4.74 -3.75
C PHE A 11 -6.43 5.12 -2.99
N ALA A 12 -6.44 6.23 -2.23
CA ALA A 12 -5.26 6.69 -1.49
C ALA A 12 -5.38 6.37 0.01
N ASN A 13 -4.55 5.44 0.51
CA ASN A 13 -4.35 5.27 1.95
C ASN A 13 -3.24 6.19 2.43
N LEU A 14 -3.56 7.03 3.42
CA LEU A 14 -2.59 7.83 4.13
C LEU A 14 -2.21 7.12 5.43
N ARG A 15 -0.91 6.91 5.65
CA ARG A 15 -0.36 6.33 6.89
C ARG A 15 0.75 7.23 7.42
N PRO A 16 0.42 8.25 8.23
CA PRO A 16 1.43 9.07 8.87
C PRO A 16 2.19 8.23 9.90
N VAL A 17 3.51 8.35 9.89
CA VAL A 17 4.43 7.76 10.86
C VAL A 17 5.22 8.90 11.46
N LYS A 18 4.92 9.19 12.74
CA LYS A 18 5.55 10.26 13.48
C LYS A 18 6.11 9.73 14.79
N ALA A 19 7.30 10.16 15.12
CA ALA A 19 7.91 9.91 16.40
C ALA A 19 7.29 10.79 17.49
N TYR A 20 6.92 10.18 18.61
CA TYR A 20 6.44 10.88 19.80
C TYR A 20 7.44 10.65 20.91
N GLY A 21 8.03 11.72 21.43
CA GLY A 21 9.07 11.68 22.46
C GLY A 21 8.83 10.68 23.60
N PRO A 22 7.62 10.68 24.22
CA PRO A 22 7.28 9.74 25.30
C PRO A 22 7.17 8.26 24.87
N LEU A 23 7.05 7.96 23.58
CA LEU A 23 6.87 6.61 23.03
C LEU A 23 8.14 6.09 22.35
N LEU A 24 9.23 6.86 22.30
CA LEU A 24 10.45 6.48 21.58
C LEU A 24 11.08 5.18 22.10
N ASP A 25 10.97 4.90 23.40
CA ASP A 25 11.53 3.70 24.01
C ASP A 25 10.72 2.43 23.67
N SER A 26 9.52 2.57 23.10
CA SER A 26 8.73 1.46 22.56
C SER A 26 9.15 1.05 21.14
N SER A 27 10.00 1.85 20.49
CA SER A 27 10.54 1.55 19.17
C SER A 27 11.60 0.44 19.25
N PRO A 28 11.63 -0.52 18.32
CA PRO A 28 12.71 -1.51 18.24
C PRO A 28 14.03 -0.91 17.70
N LEU A 29 14.03 0.35 17.24
CA LEU A 29 15.19 1.04 16.68
C LEU A 29 15.82 1.99 17.70
N LYS A 30 17.12 2.25 17.56
CA LYS A 30 17.84 3.21 18.40
C LYS A 30 17.21 4.60 18.30
N ARG A 31 17.15 5.31 19.43
CA ARG A 31 16.55 6.65 19.55
C ARG A 31 17.08 7.63 18.50
N GLU A 32 18.40 7.69 18.32
CA GLU A 32 19.09 8.54 17.33
C GLU A 32 18.65 8.31 15.88
N VAL A 33 18.01 7.18 15.57
CA VAL A 33 17.48 6.85 14.25
C VAL A 33 16.01 7.27 14.09
N VAL A 34 15.25 7.29 15.18
CA VAL A 34 13.78 7.46 15.13
C VAL A 34 13.27 8.80 15.66
N GLU A 35 14.07 9.55 16.42
CA GLU A 35 13.61 10.75 17.14
C GLU A 35 12.96 11.81 16.24
N ASP A 36 13.49 12.00 15.02
CA ASP A 36 13.01 12.99 14.06
C ASP A 36 12.19 12.40 12.90
N VAL A 37 11.71 11.15 13.03
CA VAL A 37 10.90 10.52 11.99
C VAL A 37 9.54 11.23 11.87
N ASP A 38 9.32 11.87 10.72
CA ASP A 38 8.03 12.40 10.29
C ASP A 38 7.83 12.07 8.81
N VAL A 39 7.19 10.95 8.54
CA VAL A 39 7.02 10.39 7.19
C VAL A 39 5.56 10.08 6.93
N LEU A 40 5.05 10.49 5.77
CA LEU A 40 3.73 10.12 5.29
C LEU A 40 3.84 9.04 4.22
N ILE A 41 3.37 7.83 4.51
CA ILE A 41 3.28 6.76 3.51
C ILE A 41 1.93 6.88 2.79
N MET A 42 1.98 7.03 1.47
CA MET A 42 0.80 6.99 0.60
C MET A 42 0.76 5.68 -0.20
N ARG A 43 -0.28 4.86 0.03
CA ARG A 43 -0.44 3.56 -0.63
C ARG A 43 -1.67 3.55 -1.54
N GLU A 44 -1.51 3.05 -2.76
CA GLU A 44 -2.62 2.74 -3.67
C GLU A 44 -3.40 1.52 -3.15
N LEU A 45 -4.73 1.64 -3.05
CA LEU A 45 -5.62 0.66 -2.40
C LEU A 45 -6.62 -0.03 -3.31
N THR A 46 -6.68 0.31 -4.59
CA THR A 46 -7.78 -0.14 -5.47
C THR A 46 -7.34 -0.94 -6.69
N GLY A 47 -6.03 -0.99 -6.97
CA GLY A 47 -5.41 -1.77 -8.04
C GLY A 47 -4.34 -2.72 -7.52
N GLY A 48 -3.45 -3.16 -8.42
CA GLY A 48 -2.36 -4.09 -8.11
C GLY A 48 -2.82 -5.51 -7.84
N ILE A 49 -1.91 -6.31 -7.29
CA ILE A 49 -2.09 -7.76 -7.15
C ILE A 49 -3.36 -8.16 -6.36
N TYR A 50 -3.78 -7.33 -5.40
CA TYR A 50 -4.97 -7.60 -4.58
C TYR A 50 -6.28 -7.63 -5.39
N PHE A 51 -6.35 -6.92 -6.51
CA PHE A 51 -7.55 -6.81 -7.33
C PHE A 51 -7.34 -7.33 -8.76
N GLY A 52 -6.14 -7.82 -9.06
CA GLY A 52 -5.85 -8.47 -10.33
C GLY A 52 -6.53 -9.82 -10.45
N LYS A 53 -6.37 -10.44 -11.62
CA LYS A 53 -6.91 -11.76 -11.89
C LYS A 53 -6.14 -12.81 -11.08
N HIS A 54 -6.86 -13.71 -10.44
CA HIS A 54 -6.31 -14.84 -9.70
C HIS A 54 -6.84 -16.11 -10.37
N GLU A 55 -5.94 -16.93 -10.92
CA GLU A 55 -6.27 -18.15 -11.65
C GLU A 55 -5.55 -19.34 -11.03
N ARG A 56 -6.21 -20.50 -11.04
CA ARG A 56 -5.59 -21.77 -10.66
C ARG A 56 -6.04 -22.84 -11.65
N GLU A 57 -5.09 -23.61 -12.15
CA GLU A 57 -5.35 -24.69 -13.09
C GLU A 57 -4.45 -25.88 -12.83
N GLN A 58 -4.85 -27.05 -13.32
CA GLN A 58 -4.05 -28.26 -13.23
C GLN A 58 -3.41 -28.53 -14.60
N VAL A 59 -2.09 -28.47 -14.67
CA VAL A 59 -1.32 -28.68 -15.90
C VAL A 59 -0.41 -29.89 -15.68
N ASN A 60 -0.54 -30.91 -16.53
CA ASN A 60 0.22 -32.16 -16.42
C ASN A 60 0.13 -32.83 -15.03
N GLY A 61 -1.04 -32.73 -14.39
CA GLY A 61 -1.28 -33.31 -13.07
C GLY A 61 -0.85 -32.42 -11.89
N GLU A 62 -0.21 -31.28 -12.15
CA GLU A 62 0.31 -30.37 -11.12
C GLU A 62 -0.52 -29.08 -11.04
N TRP A 63 -0.80 -28.61 -9.82
CA TRP A 63 -1.53 -27.36 -9.61
C TRP A 63 -0.62 -26.16 -9.85
N GLN A 64 -1.04 -25.28 -10.75
CA GLN A 64 -0.42 -23.99 -11.02
C GLN A 64 -1.34 -22.86 -10.58
N ALA A 65 -0.75 -21.75 -10.14
CA ALA A 65 -1.47 -20.55 -9.72
C ALA A 65 -0.83 -19.32 -10.37
N LEU A 66 -1.67 -18.42 -10.89
CA LEU A 66 -1.27 -17.17 -11.50
C LEU A 66 -2.00 -16.01 -10.83
N ASP A 67 -1.23 -15.07 -10.28
CA ASP A 67 -1.72 -13.80 -9.78
C ASP A 67 -1.21 -12.67 -10.66
N THR A 68 -2.11 -11.80 -11.11
CA THR A 68 -1.75 -10.69 -12.00
C THR A 68 -1.62 -9.38 -11.24
N LEU A 69 -0.48 -8.69 -11.38
CA LEU A 69 -0.33 -7.32 -10.90
C LEU A 69 -0.52 -6.35 -12.06
N THR A 70 -1.64 -5.63 -12.08
CA THR A 70 -1.96 -4.66 -13.13
C THR A 70 -2.24 -3.28 -12.53
N TYR A 71 -1.75 -2.26 -13.21
CA TYR A 71 -2.09 -0.86 -13.00
C TYR A 71 -2.26 -0.19 -14.35
N SER A 72 -3.29 0.65 -14.47
CA SER A 72 -3.38 1.62 -15.57
C SER A 72 -2.57 2.87 -15.25
N GLU A 73 -2.14 3.57 -16.29
CA GLU A 73 -1.45 4.87 -16.16
C GLU A 73 -2.24 5.86 -15.30
N SER A 74 -3.58 5.87 -15.44
CA SER A 74 -4.47 6.75 -14.68
C SER A 74 -4.41 6.49 -13.17
N GLU A 75 -4.26 5.23 -12.76
CA GLU A 75 -4.17 4.81 -11.35
C GLU A 75 -2.85 5.21 -10.72
N ILE A 76 -1.76 5.07 -11.47
CA ILE A 76 -0.42 5.51 -11.05
C ILE A 76 -0.38 7.04 -10.97
N THR A 77 -0.91 7.71 -11.99
CA THR A 77 -0.89 9.17 -12.08
C THR A 77 -1.67 9.84 -10.95
N ARG A 78 -2.87 9.34 -10.62
CA ARG A 78 -3.70 9.94 -9.57
C ARG A 78 -3.06 9.83 -8.18
N ILE A 79 -2.42 8.70 -7.86
CA ILE A 79 -1.77 8.50 -6.56
C ILE A 79 -0.49 9.34 -6.46
N ALA A 80 0.32 9.41 -7.53
CA ALA A 80 1.51 10.24 -7.57
C ALA A 80 1.18 11.73 -7.41
N LYS A 81 0.17 12.24 -8.14
CA LYS A 81 -0.32 13.62 -8.01
C LYS A 81 -0.78 13.93 -6.59
N LYS A 82 -1.49 13.00 -5.95
CA LYS A 82 -1.96 13.18 -4.57
C LYS A 82 -0.78 13.21 -3.59
N SER A 83 0.23 12.36 -3.79
CA SER A 83 1.43 12.31 -2.94
C SER A 83 2.20 13.62 -2.97
N ILE A 84 2.45 14.17 -4.16
CA ILE A 84 3.19 15.43 -4.33
C ILE A 84 2.46 16.61 -3.70
N ARG A 85 1.13 16.63 -3.76
CA ARG A 85 0.31 17.72 -3.19
C ARG A 85 0.09 17.64 -1.68
N SER A 86 0.49 16.55 -1.03
CA SER A 86 0.22 16.31 0.40
C SER A 86 1.46 16.50 1.29
N GLY A 87 2.62 16.81 0.71
CA GLY A 87 3.80 17.32 1.42
C GLY A 87 3.84 18.83 1.35
#